data_AF-A0AA37WMM9-F1
#
_entry.id   AF-A0AA37WMM9-F1
#
_cell.length_a   1.000
_cell.length_b   1.000
_cell.length_c   1.000
_cell.angle_alpha   90.00
_cell.angle_beta   90.00
_cell.angle_gamma   90.00
#
_symmetry.space_group_name_H-M   'P 1'
#
loop_
_entity.id
_entity.type
_entity.pdbx_description
1 polymer ?
#
loop_
_entity_poly.entity_id
_entity_poly.type
_entity_poly.pdbx_seq_one_letter_code
_entity_poly.pdbx_strand_id
1 'polypeptide(L)'
;MHILNGDSAAGAFKQTFRVSTEDILVFRDVLSCGGLTEFSDMKSWAQFRRSYWGEMFLKHGFGSIEEIEKAPRDFYNDFDELKGATDVNLWLGVSLSDHLLLVYIVTLFTHYGLDVDKLKIYQYEKINDNRMIVIGLGMLNPEQIAAYKPDAITLSQTQIKYCLDVWEALVSETPDKLIQILRQEALELPLLHQALKSLFYRFPDSERGLSHFDHIILEAAKKHPSNTARIIGAVLAHSMRSGCEESIHTLDTVGDIYLFNRLKNMAGKSLKKPLLSLNVMDDNLRNTKTEITEFGLKVLAGQYNAVQANGIEDWVAGIHLDSSKGEAWFRQGDKLMLESID
;
A
#
# COMPACT_ATOMS: atom_id res chain seq x y z
N MET A 1 8.63 -3.63 -23.28
CA MET A 1 8.92 -3.22 -21.88
C MET A 1 8.06 -4.03 -20.92
N HIS A 2 8.60 -4.44 -19.77
CA HIS A 2 7.87 -5.11 -18.70
C HIS A 2 7.89 -4.25 -17.43
N ILE A 3 6.74 -4.03 -16.82
CA ILE A 3 6.57 -3.26 -15.59
C ILE A 3 6.24 -4.23 -14.47
N LEU A 4 7.04 -4.20 -13.41
CA LEU A 4 6.93 -5.10 -12.27
C LEU A 4 6.84 -4.29 -10.97
N ASN A 5 5.97 -4.72 -10.07
CA ASN A 5 5.82 -4.12 -8.75
C ASN A 5 6.83 -4.71 -7.75
N GLY A 6 7.91 -3.97 -7.50
CA GLY A 6 8.97 -4.31 -6.56
C GLY A 6 10.07 -5.24 -7.09
N ASP A 7 11.23 -5.20 -6.43
CA ASP A 7 12.44 -5.92 -6.86
C ASP A 7 12.31 -7.44 -6.77
N SER A 8 11.54 -7.96 -5.81
CA SER A 8 11.31 -9.40 -5.69
C SER A 8 10.56 -9.97 -6.91
N ALA A 9 9.51 -9.28 -7.37
CA ALA A 9 8.79 -9.64 -8.58
C ALA A 9 9.70 -9.55 -9.81
N ALA A 10 10.45 -8.45 -9.94
CA ALA A 10 11.39 -8.24 -11.04
C ALA A 10 12.48 -9.32 -11.10
N GLY A 11 13.04 -9.70 -9.94
CA GLY A 11 14.06 -10.74 -9.84
C GLY A 11 13.54 -12.11 -10.26
N ALA A 12 12.38 -12.53 -9.73
CA ALA A 12 11.77 -13.81 -10.09
C ALA A 12 11.35 -13.84 -11.58
N PHE A 13 10.75 -12.76 -12.07
CA PHE A 13 10.37 -12.60 -13.48
C PHE A 13 11.58 -12.73 -14.42
N LYS A 14 12.66 -12.00 -14.11
CA LYS A 14 13.91 -12.02 -14.89
C LYS A 14 14.51 -13.42 -14.96
N GLN A 15 14.55 -14.14 -13.84
CA GLN A 15 15.04 -15.51 -13.79
C GLN A 15 14.18 -16.45 -14.65
N THR A 16 12.86 -16.26 -14.61
CA THR A 16 11.89 -17.09 -15.35
C THR A 16 12.05 -16.96 -16.86
N PHE A 17 11.98 -15.73 -17.37
CA PHE A 17 11.90 -15.47 -18.80
C PHE A 17 13.25 -15.11 -19.44
N ARG A 18 14.33 -15.01 -18.66
CA ARG A 18 15.68 -14.64 -19.11
C ARG A 18 15.73 -13.31 -19.88
N VAL A 19 14.88 -12.38 -19.47
CA VAL A 19 14.75 -11.04 -20.05
C VAL A 19 15.90 -10.13 -19.59
N SER A 20 16.31 -9.18 -20.43
CA SER A 20 17.34 -8.21 -20.06
C SER A 20 16.87 -7.29 -18.94
N THR A 21 17.78 -6.77 -18.11
CA THR A 21 17.44 -5.71 -17.16
C THR A 21 16.92 -4.47 -17.88
N GLU A 22 17.41 -4.21 -19.11
CA GLU A 22 17.01 -3.09 -19.96
C GLU A 22 15.57 -3.21 -20.50
N ASP A 23 14.92 -4.36 -20.33
CA ASP A 23 13.52 -4.55 -20.71
C ASP A 23 12.57 -4.54 -19.51
N ILE A 24 13.08 -4.29 -18.30
CA ILE A 24 12.32 -4.30 -17.04
C ILE A 24 12.37 -2.93 -16.35
N LEU A 25 11.21 -2.31 -16.17
CA LEU A 25 11.01 -1.17 -15.28
C LEU A 25 10.40 -1.64 -13.96
N VAL A 26 11.11 -1.38 -12.87
CA VAL A 26 10.66 -1.74 -11.52
C VAL A 26 9.97 -0.53 -10.89
N PHE A 27 8.70 -0.70 -10.53
CA PHE A 27 7.96 0.24 -9.72
C PHE A 27 8.20 -0.08 -8.24
N ARG A 28 8.88 0.82 -7.52
CA ARG A 28 9.28 0.61 -6.10
C ARG A 28 8.46 1.43 -5.11
N ASP A 29 7.64 2.35 -5.60
CA ASP A 29 6.75 3.11 -4.73
C ASP A 29 5.58 2.23 -4.27
N VAL A 30 5.07 2.49 -3.07
CA VAL A 30 3.87 1.86 -2.54
C VAL A 30 2.81 2.93 -2.43
N LEU A 31 1.97 3.03 -3.47
CA LEU A 31 0.97 4.10 -3.60
C LEU A 31 -0.10 4.10 -2.49
N SER A 32 -0.27 2.97 -1.77
CA SER A 32 -1.15 2.92 -0.59
C SER A 32 -0.52 3.52 0.68
N CYS A 33 0.72 3.97 0.63
CA CYS A 33 1.44 4.60 1.74
C CYS A 33 1.68 6.09 1.45
N GLY A 34 1.22 6.96 2.36
CA GLY A 34 1.34 8.42 2.21
C GLY A 34 0.30 9.03 1.30
N GLY A 35 0.37 10.36 1.16
CA GLY A 35 -0.59 11.13 0.37
C GLY A 35 -0.51 10.85 -1.13
N LEU A 36 -1.65 10.89 -1.81
CA LEU A 36 -1.74 10.97 -3.27
C LEU A 36 -2.27 12.35 -3.66
N THR A 37 -1.78 12.90 -4.76
CA THR A 37 -2.17 14.24 -5.25
C THR A 37 -2.48 14.18 -6.73
N GLU A 38 -3.09 15.23 -7.27
CA GLU A 38 -3.30 15.31 -8.72
C GLU A 38 -1.96 15.23 -9.46
N PHE A 39 -1.94 14.43 -10.52
CA PHE A 39 -0.72 14.25 -11.32
C PHE A 39 -0.53 15.46 -12.25
N SER A 40 0.52 16.24 -12.02
CA SER A 40 0.93 17.34 -12.91
C SER A 40 1.91 16.86 -13.99
N ASP A 41 3.04 16.32 -13.56
CA ASP A 41 4.13 15.84 -14.39
C ASP A 41 4.99 14.84 -13.59
N MET A 42 5.75 13.99 -14.30
CA MET A 42 6.52 12.92 -13.69
C MET A 42 7.56 13.42 -12.67
N LYS A 43 8.19 14.58 -12.91
CA LYS A 43 9.24 15.10 -12.01
C LYS A 43 8.64 15.58 -10.69
N SER A 44 7.60 16.39 -10.76
CA SER A 44 6.89 16.90 -9.57
C SER A 44 6.26 15.76 -8.78
N TRP A 45 5.65 14.79 -9.48
CA TRP A 45 5.11 13.57 -8.87
C TRP A 45 6.18 12.76 -8.13
N ALA A 46 7.27 12.43 -8.81
CA ALA A 46 8.36 11.66 -8.23
C ALA A 46 8.97 12.37 -7.02
N GLN A 47 9.13 13.70 -7.09
CA GLN A 47 9.60 14.49 -5.97
C GLN A 47 8.64 14.40 -4.78
N PHE A 48 7.34 14.62 -4.99
CA PHE A 48 6.33 14.52 -3.93
C PHE A 48 6.34 13.15 -3.24
N ARG A 49 6.38 12.07 -4.02
CA ARG A 49 6.41 10.70 -3.50
C ARG A 49 7.72 10.38 -2.77
N ARG A 50 8.87 10.78 -3.33
CA ARG A 50 10.19 10.61 -2.67
C ARG A 50 10.28 11.42 -1.38
N SER A 51 9.72 12.63 -1.33
CA SER A 51 9.68 13.45 -0.11
C SER A 51 8.94 12.74 1.03
N TYR A 52 7.78 12.13 0.77
CA TYR A 52 7.07 11.34 1.78
C TYR A 52 7.94 10.22 2.39
N TRP A 53 8.58 9.42 1.53
CA TRP A 53 9.47 8.35 2.00
C TRP A 53 10.71 8.92 2.71
N GLY A 54 11.27 10.02 2.22
CA GLY A 54 12.43 10.69 2.81
C GLY A 54 12.14 11.20 4.21
N GLU A 55 11.01 11.89 4.41
CA GLU A 55 10.56 12.36 5.72
C GLU A 55 10.34 11.19 6.68
N MET A 56 9.72 10.10 6.21
CA MET A 56 9.53 8.89 7.02
C MET A 56 10.86 8.27 7.47
N PHE A 57 11.86 8.21 6.57
CA PHE A 57 13.19 7.67 6.88
C PHE A 57 13.95 8.56 7.86
N LEU A 58 13.89 9.89 7.67
CA LEU A 58 14.52 10.87 8.54
C LEU A 58 13.92 10.87 9.96
N LYS A 59 12.58 10.80 10.06
CA LYS A 59 11.85 10.85 11.34
C LYS A 59 12.31 9.79 12.34
N HIS A 60 12.72 8.62 11.86
CA HIS A 60 12.97 7.44 12.69
C HIS A 60 14.36 6.80 12.47
N GLY A 61 15.26 7.51 11.80
CA GLY A 61 16.65 7.09 11.60
C GLY A 61 16.79 5.80 10.76
N PHE A 62 15.96 5.59 9.75
CA PHE A 62 16.04 4.41 8.88
C PHE A 62 17.18 4.46 7.85
N GLY A 63 17.96 5.53 7.82
CA GLY A 63 19.03 5.77 6.84
C GLY A 63 18.73 6.98 5.95
N SER A 64 19.57 7.22 4.94
CA SER A 64 19.34 8.28 3.94
C SER A 64 18.57 7.75 2.73
N ILE A 65 17.73 8.59 2.14
CA ILE A 65 17.00 8.28 0.89
C ILE A 65 17.94 7.99 -0.29
N GLU A 66 19.18 8.47 -0.21
CA GLU A 66 20.23 8.25 -1.21
C GLU A 66 20.53 6.75 -1.41
N GLU A 67 20.23 5.88 -0.44
CA GLU A 67 20.36 4.42 -0.63
C GLU A 67 19.22 3.83 -1.48
N ILE A 68 18.05 4.47 -1.49
CA ILE A 68 16.90 4.12 -2.35
C ILE A 68 17.12 4.65 -3.77
N GLU A 69 17.75 5.82 -3.91
CA GLU A 69 18.02 6.47 -5.20
C GLU A 69 19.18 5.84 -6.00
N LYS A 70 19.95 4.91 -5.41
CA LYS A 70 21.07 4.23 -6.07
C LYS A 70 20.65 3.19 -7.12
N ALA A 71 19.36 2.92 -7.29
CA ALA A 71 18.91 2.01 -8.34
C ALA A 71 19.20 2.66 -9.71
N PRO A 72 20.06 2.07 -10.56
CA PRO A 72 20.46 2.68 -11.82
C PRO A 72 19.30 2.81 -12.81
N ARG A 73 18.19 2.10 -12.56
CA ARG A 73 16.95 2.16 -13.33
C ARG A 73 15.73 2.09 -12.41
N ASP A 74 14.83 3.05 -12.53
CA ASP A 74 13.58 3.10 -11.79
C ASP A 74 12.44 3.65 -12.65
N PHE A 75 11.21 3.25 -12.33
CA PHE A 75 10.04 3.63 -13.12
C PHE A 75 9.90 5.15 -13.33
N TYR A 76 10.21 5.98 -12.33
CA TYR A 76 10.02 7.42 -12.42
C TYR A 76 11.06 8.11 -13.29
N ASN A 77 12.33 7.71 -13.21
CA ASN A 77 13.40 8.28 -14.01
C ASN A 77 13.35 7.81 -15.47
N ASP A 78 12.88 6.58 -15.70
CA ASP A 78 12.95 5.91 -17.00
C ASP A 78 11.58 5.75 -17.67
N PHE A 79 10.55 6.46 -17.18
CA PHE A 79 9.18 6.41 -17.73
C PHE A 79 9.13 6.70 -19.24
N ASP A 80 9.98 7.60 -19.73
CA ASP A 80 10.01 7.99 -21.14
C ASP A 80 10.31 6.82 -22.08
N GLU A 81 10.93 5.75 -21.59
CA GLU A 81 11.16 4.53 -22.37
C GLU A 81 9.85 3.85 -22.80
N LEU A 82 8.75 4.06 -22.06
CA LEU A 82 7.43 3.55 -22.45
C LEU A 82 6.92 4.16 -23.76
N LYS A 83 7.34 5.39 -24.09
CA LYS A 83 6.94 6.07 -25.33
C LYS A 83 7.50 5.36 -26.57
N GLY A 84 8.70 4.79 -26.45
CA GLY A 84 9.38 4.06 -27.51
C GLY A 84 9.04 2.57 -27.60
N ALA A 85 8.36 2.02 -26.58
CA ALA A 85 8.04 0.60 -26.53
C ALA A 85 6.96 0.21 -27.57
N THR A 86 7.14 -0.96 -28.20
CA THR A 86 6.12 -1.60 -29.02
C THR A 86 4.96 -2.08 -28.16
N ASP A 87 5.29 -2.86 -27.11
CA ASP A 87 4.36 -3.36 -26.11
C ASP A 87 4.85 -3.02 -24.71
N VAL A 88 3.90 -2.67 -23.84
CA VAL A 88 4.10 -2.42 -22.42
C VAL A 88 3.34 -3.47 -21.63
N ASN A 89 4.08 -4.34 -20.95
CA ASN A 89 3.52 -5.51 -20.27
C ASN A 89 3.51 -5.26 -18.76
N LEU A 90 2.33 -5.14 -18.17
CA LEU A 90 2.14 -4.94 -16.74
C LEU A 90 1.78 -6.28 -16.08
N TRP A 91 2.56 -6.70 -15.08
CA TRP A 91 2.36 -7.99 -14.40
C TRP A 91 1.91 -7.77 -12.96
N LEU A 92 0.76 -8.34 -12.62
CA LEU A 92 0.03 -8.02 -11.40
C LEU A 92 -0.34 -9.29 -10.63
N GLY A 93 -0.32 -9.22 -9.30
CA GLY A 93 -1.13 -10.05 -8.43
C GLY A 93 -2.41 -9.32 -8.01
N VAL A 94 -3.11 -9.84 -7.00
CA VAL A 94 -4.42 -9.30 -6.58
C VAL A 94 -4.34 -8.20 -5.51
N SER A 95 -3.13 -7.79 -5.10
CA SER A 95 -2.96 -6.81 -4.03
C SER A 95 -3.53 -5.43 -4.38
N LEU A 96 -3.77 -4.64 -3.33
CA LEU A 96 -4.02 -3.20 -3.45
C LEU A 96 -2.85 -2.50 -4.13
N SER A 97 -1.61 -2.84 -3.80
CA SER A 97 -0.42 -2.21 -4.42
C SER A 97 -0.41 -2.43 -5.94
N ASP A 98 -0.65 -3.65 -6.40
CA ASP A 98 -0.71 -3.99 -7.83
C ASP A 98 -1.85 -3.27 -8.55
N HIS A 99 -3.02 -3.18 -7.92
CA HIS A 99 -4.19 -2.52 -8.50
C HIS A 99 -4.08 -0.99 -8.50
N LEU A 100 -3.42 -0.39 -7.50
CA LEU A 100 -3.07 1.03 -7.54
C LEU A 100 -2.03 1.31 -8.63
N LEU A 101 -1.08 0.41 -8.85
CA LEU A 101 -0.15 0.51 -9.98
C LEU A 101 -0.91 0.44 -11.31
N LEU A 102 -1.85 -0.48 -11.50
CA LEU A 102 -2.69 -0.54 -12.70
C LEU A 102 -3.39 0.81 -12.97
N VAL A 103 -4.07 1.34 -11.97
CA VAL A 103 -4.78 2.62 -12.07
C VAL A 103 -3.81 3.75 -12.42
N TYR A 104 -2.65 3.79 -11.77
CA TYR A 104 -1.63 4.80 -12.02
C TYR A 104 -1.08 4.72 -13.46
N ILE A 105 -0.78 3.52 -13.97
CA ILE A 105 -0.29 3.35 -15.35
C ILE A 105 -1.33 3.77 -16.38
N VAL A 106 -2.60 3.40 -16.21
CA VAL A 106 -3.68 3.83 -17.11
C VAL A 106 -3.83 5.35 -17.10
N THR A 107 -3.71 5.97 -15.92
CA THR A 107 -3.72 7.43 -15.77
C THR A 107 -2.57 8.09 -16.53
N LEU A 108 -1.35 7.57 -16.39
CA LEU A 108 -0.18 8.10 -17.09
C LEU A 108 -0.31 7.96 -18.61
N PHE A 109 -0.79 6.82 -19.10
CA PHE A 109 -1.01 6.61 -20.54
C PHE A 109 -1.99 7.65 -21.07
N THR A 110 -3.10 7.87 -20.38
CA THR A 110 -4.11 8.85 -20.76
C THR A 110 -3.55 10.28 -20.71
N HIS A 111 -2.88 10.63 -19.62
CA HIS A 111 -2.31 11.97 -19.41
C HIS A 111 -1.27 12.34 -20.48
N TYR A 112 -0.39 11.41 -20.84
CA TYR A 112 0.66 11.63 -21.84
C TYR A 112 0.22 11.30 -23.28
N GLY A 113 -1.04 10.93 -23.52
CA GLY A 113 -1.55 10.58 -24.84
C GLY A 113 -0.86 9.35 -25.45
N LEU A 114 -0.44 8.40 -24.61
CA LEU A 114 0.13 7.13 -25.06
C LEU A 114 -0.98 6.19 -25.54
N ASP A 115 -0.63 5.36 -26.50
CA ASP A 115 -1.54 4.34 -27.03
C ASP A 115 -1.78 3.24 -25.98
N VAL A 116 -2.98 3.26 -25.39
CA VAL A 116 -3.44 2.28 -24.38
C VAL A 116 -3.57 0.87 -24.95
N ASP A 117 -3.68 0.69 -26.27
CA ASP A 117 -3.74 -0.64 -26.89
C ASP A 117 -2.39 -1.38 -26.77
N LYS A 118 -1.30 -0.65 -26.54
CA LYS A 118 0.03 -1.22 -26.23
C LYS A 118 0.14 -1.77 -24.81
N LEU A 119 -0.78 -1.42 -23.92
CA LEU A 119 -0.78 -1.88 -22.53
C LEU A 119 -1.38 -3.29 -22.45
N LYS A 120 -0.54 -4.28 -22.16
CA LYS A 120 -0.90 -5.68 -21.96
C LYS A 120 -0.81 -6.03 -20.49
N ILE A 121 -1.90 -6.54 -19.91
CA ILE A 121 -1.96 -6.90 -18.49
C ILE A 121 -1.87 -8.41 -18.35
N TYR A 122 -1.00 -8.86 -17.45
CA TYR A 122 -0.85 -10.26 -17.04
C TYR A 122 -1.22 -10.36 -15.57
N GLN A 123 -2.45 -10.82 -15.32
CA GLN A 123 -3.02 -10.89 -13.97
C GLN A 123 -2.91 -12.31 -13.42
N TYR A 124 -2.08 -12.50 -12.40
CA TYR A 124 -2.09 -13.71 -11.58
C TYR A 124 -3.16 -13.56 -10.50
N GLU A 125 -4.04 -14.55 -10.40
CA GLU A 125 -5.11 -14.55 -9.40
C GLU A 125 -4.94 -15.68 -8.40
N LYS A 126 -4.98 -16.93 -8.90
CA LYS A 126 -4.84 -18.13 -8.08
C LYS A 126 -4.00 -19.18 -8.80
N ILE A 127 -3.26 -19.96 -8.03
CA ILE A 127 -2.45 -21.10 -8.52
C ILE A 127 -2.68 -22.35 -7.67
N ASN A 128 -2.10 -23.48 -8.07
CA ASN A 128 -2.19 -24.77 -7.38
C ASN A 128 -3.65 -25.23 -7.19
N ASP A 129 -4.42 -25.27 -8.27
CA ASP A 129 -5.85 -25.63 -8.26
C ASP A 129 -6.68 -24.72 -7.34
N ASN A 130 -6.47 -23.41 -7.46
CA ASN A 130 -7.14 -22.37 -6.67
C ASN A 130 -6.84 -22.38 -5.16
N ARG A 131 -5.85 -23.14 -4.69
CA ARG A 131 -5.50 -23.23 -3.25
C ARG A 131 -4.65 -22.06 -2.75
N MET A 132 -4.04 -21.29 -3.65
CA MET A 132 -3.18 -20.17 -3.30
C MET A 132 -3.56 -18.95 -4.10
N ILE A 133 -3.98 -17.89 -3.41
CA ILE A 133 -4.18 -16.56 -3.99
C ILE A 133 -2.82 -15.90 -4.21
N VAL A 134 -2.60 -15.34 -5.40
CA VAL A 134 -1.37 -14.63 -5.76
C VAL A 134 -1.54 -13.15 -5.43
N ILE A 135 -1.19 -12.76 -4.20
CA ILE A 135 -1.30 -11.36 -3.75
C ILE A 135 -0.37 -10.46 -4.56
N GLY A 136 0.83 -10.92 -4.88
CA GLY A 136 1.77 -10.23 -5.75
C GLY A 136 2.75 -11.22 -6.39
N LEU A 137 3.32 -10.84 -7.53
CA LEU A 137 4.20 -11.74 -8.30
C LEU A 137 5.48 -12.12 -7.53
N GLY A 138 5.96 -11.26 -6.62
CA GLY A 138 7.12 -11.54 -5.77
C GLY A 138 6.94 -12.73 -4.80
N MET A 139 5.72 -13.26 -4.65
CA MET A 139 5.46 -14.47 -3.88
C MET A 139 5.76 -15.77 -4.65
N LEU A 140 5.88 -15.68 -5.98
CA LEU A 140 6.03 -16.84 -6.84
C LEU A 140 7.51 -17.13 -7.11
N ASN A 141 7.88 -18.40 -7.08
CA ASN A 141 9.18 -18.82 -7.62
C ASN A 141 9.15 -18.88 -9.16
N PRO A 142 10.31 -18.95 -9.83
CA PRO A 142 10.37 -18.95 -11.29
C PRO A 142 9.56 -20.07 -11.96
N GLU A 143 9.55 -21.26 -11.36
CA GLU A 143 8.81 -22.41 -11.88
C GLU A 143 7.29 -22.15 -11.86
N GLN A 144 6.77 -21.53 -10.80
CA GLN A 144 5.37 -21.14 -10.67
C GLN A 144 5.00 -20.03 -11.66
N ILE A 145 5.86 -19.01 -11.84
CA ILE A 145 5.62 -17.94 -12.82
C ILE A 145 5.48 -18.53 -14.22
N ALA A 146 6.39 -19.43 -14.61
CA ALA A 146 6.33 -20.09 -15.92
C ALA A 146 5.10 -21.00 -16.07
N ALA A 147 4.81 -21.84 -15.07
CA ALA A 147 3.75 -22.85 -15.14
C ALA A 147 2.34 -22.25 -15.16
N TYR A 148 2.13 -21.11 -14.48
CA TYR A 148 0.83 -20.47 -14.33
C TYR A 148 0.72 -19.14 -15.08
N LYS A 149 1.56 -18.92 -16.10
CA LYS A 149 1.57 -17.67 -16.85
C LYS A 149 0.18 -17.39 -17.46
N PRO A 150 -0.48 -16.28 -17.09
CA PRO A 150 -1.77 -15.94 -17.68
C PRO A 150 -1.61 -15.47 -19.13
N ASP A 151 -2.73 -15.45 -19.84
CA ASP A 151 -2.83 -14.75 -21.11
C ASP A 151 -2.86 -13.24 -20.90
N ALA A 152 -2.36 -12.51 -21.89
CA ALA A 152 -2.39 -11.06 -21.89
C ALA A 152 -3.82 -10.58 -22.14
N ILE A 153 -4.29 -9.64 -21.31
CA ILE A 153 -5.56 -8.94 -21.54
C ILE A 153 -5.29 -7.48 -21.93
N THR A 154 -6.19 -6.94 -22.76
CA THR A 154 -6.25 -5.51 -23.10
C THR A 154 -7.51 -4.95 -22.44
N LEU A 155 -7.43 -3.74 -21.88
CA LEU A 155 -8.57 -3.12 -21.23
C LEU A 155 -9.58 -2.60 -22.25
N SER A 156 -10.87 -2.74 -21.95
CA SER A 156 -11.93 -2.06 -22.68
C SER A 156 -11.94 -0.55 -22.36
N GLN A 157 -12.61 0.24 -23.19
CA GLN A 157 -12.80 1.68 -22.92
C GLN A 157 -13.54 1.93 -21.60
N THR A 158 -14.49 1.06 -21.23
CA THR A 158 -15.21 1.16 -19.95
C THR A 158 -14.30 0.86 -18.77
N GLN A 159 -13.41 -0.13 -18.90
CA GLN A 159 -12.41 -0.45 -17.86
C GLN A 159 -11.37 0.65 -17.71
N ILE A 160 -10.91 1.25 -18.81
CA ILE A 160 -10.03 2.42 -18.79
C ILE A 160 -10.70 3.58 -18.07
N LYS A 161 -11.95 3.90 -18.43
CA LYS A 161 -12.73 4.92 -17.73
C LYS A 161 -12.84 4.64 -16.24
N TYR A 162 -13.13 3.39 -15.85
CA TYR A 162 -13.21 3.02 -14.44
C TYR A 162 -11.89 3.25 -13.69
N CYS A 163 -10.74 2.92 -14.30
CA CYS A 163 -9.43 3.25 -13.73
C CYS A 163 -9.25 4.77 -13.52
N LEU A 164 -9.66 5.59 -14.50
CA LEU A 164 -9.54 7.06 -14.39
C LEU A 164 -10.46 7.63 -13.30
N ASP A 165 -11.70 7.14 -13.20
CA ASP A 165 -12.64 7.53 -12.14
C ASP A 165 -12.07 7.13 -10.75
N VAL A 166 -11.45 5.94 -10.65
CA VAL A 166 -10.74 5.50 -9.43
C VAL A 166 -9.57 6.42 -9.11
N TRP A 167 -8.75 6.80 -10.08
CA TRP A 167 -7.64 7.73 -9.85
C TRP A 167 -8.14 9.08 -9.32
N GLU A 168 -9.18 9.64 -9.94
CA GLU A 168 -9.79 10.90 -9.49
C GLU A 168 -10.30 10.81 -8.04
N ALA A 169 -10.85 9.65 -7.64
CA ALA A 169 -11.25 9.41 -6.27
C ALA A 169 -10.05 9.26 -5.31
N LEU A 170 -8.98 8.60 -5.76
CA LEU A 170 -7.79 8.37 -4.96
C LEU A 170 -7.01 9.66 -4.67
N VAL A 171 -7.05 10.65 -5.55
CA VAL A 171 -6.36 11.93 -5.34
C VAL A 171 -7.26 13.01 -4.72
N SER A 172 -8.53 12.68 -4.46
CA SER A 172 -9.48 13.60 -3.84
C SER A 172 -9.16 13.82 -2.36
N GLU A 173 -9.29 15.07 -1.91
CA GLU A 173 -9.12 15.45 -0.50
C GLU A 173 -10.26 14.95 0.42
N THR A 174 -11.36 14.47 -0.17
CA THR A 174 -12.56 13.99 0.54
C THR A 174 -12.89 12.55 0.15
N PRO A 175 -13.43 11.72 1.06
CA PRO A 175 -13.75 10.33 0.76
C PRO A 175 -14.97 10.13 -0.15
N ASP A 176 -15.75 11.16 -0.47
CA ASP A 176 -17.05 11.03 -1.14
C ASP A 176 -16.97 10.26 -2.47
N LYS A 177 -15.99 10.59 -3.31
CA LYS A 177 -15.78 9.89 -4.60
C LYS A 177 -15.38 8.44 -4.39
N LEU A 178 -14.49 8.17 -3.43
CA LEU A 178 -14.07 6.81 -3.11
C LEU A 178 -15.23 5.97 -2.58
N ILE A 179 -16.05 6.54 -1.69
CA ILE A 179 -17.28 5.93 -1.18
C ILE A 179 -18.25 5.63 -2.34
N GLN A 180 -18.42 6.57 -3.26
CA GLN A 180 -19.32 6.39 -4.42
C GLN A 180 -18.86 5.23 -5.30
N ILE A 181 -17.56 5.12 -5.59
CA ILE A 181 -17.00 4.03 -6.38
C ILE A 181 -17.22 2.68 -5.69
N LEU A 182 -16.95 2.60 -4.38
CA LEU A 182 -17.08 1.33 -3.65
C LEU A 182 -18.53 0.88 -3.41
N ARG A 183 -19.51 1.76 -3.60
CA ARG A 183 -20.94 1.41 -3.55
C ARG A 183 -21.48 0.82 -4.84
N GLN A 184 -20.79 1.03 -5.96
CA GLN A 184 -21.23 0.51 -7.26
C GLN A 184 -20.90 -0.98 -7.39
N GLU A 185 -21.71 -1.72 -8.14
CA GLU A 185 -21.35 -3.10 -8.50
C GLU A 185 -20.09 -3.11 -9.36
N ALA A 186 -19.16 -3.98 -9.00
CA ALA A 186 -17.82 -4.05 -9.57
C ALA A 186 -17.78 -4.78 -10.91
N LEU A 187 -18.57 -4.34 -11.90
CA LEU A 187 -18.75 -5.08 -13.16
C LEU A 187 -17.50 -5.03 -14.06
N GLU A 188 -16.75 -3.93 -14.04
CA GLU A 188 -15.67 -3.70 -15.01
C GLU A 188 -14.34 -4.34 -14.60
N LEU A 189 -13.92 -4.11 -13.36
CA LEU A 189 -12.68 -4.65 -12.77
C LEU A 189 -12.94 -5.15 -11.33
N PRO A 190 -13.50 -6.37 -11.17
CA PRO A 190 -13.87 -6.92 -9.87
C PRO A 190 -12.72 -6.96 -8.85
N LEU A 191 -11.51 -7.35 -9.29
CA LEU A 191 -10.33 -7.43 -8.43
C LEU A 191 -9.85 -6.06 -7.95
N LEU A 192 -9.84 -5.06 -8.84
CA LEU A 192 -9.53 -3.67 -8.48
C LEU A 192 -10.50 -3.17 -7.41
N HIS A 193 -11.80 -3.37 -7.63
CA HIS A 193 -12.81 -2.96 -6.66
C HIS A 193 -12.66 -3.70 -5.32
N GLN A 194 -12.37 -5.00 -5.34
CA GLN A 194 -12.12 -5.78 -4.13
C GLN A 194 -10.89 -5.27 -3.37
N ALA A 195 -9.80 -4.97 -4.07
CA ALA A 195 -8.57 -4.45 -3.48
C ALA A 195 -8.76 -3.03 -2.91
N LEU A 196 -9.53 -2.17 -3.59
CA LEU A 196 -9.83 -0.81 -3.11
C LEU A 196 -10.59 -0.81 -1.78
N LYS A 197 -11.44 -1.81 -1.51
CA LYS A 197 -12.11 -1.93 -0.20
C LYS A 197 -11.11 -2.08 0.96
N SER A 198 -9.89 -2.54 0.72
CA SER A 198 -8.86 -2.59 1.76
C SER A 198 -8.43 -1.19 2.21
N LEU A 199 -8.55 -0.14 1.37
CA LEU A 199 -8.24 1.24 1.75
C LEU A 199 -9.13 1.74 2.90
N PHE A 200 -10.39 1.28 3.00
CA PHE A 200 -11.27 1.66 4.11
C PHE A 200 -10.66 1.30 5.47
N TYR A 201 -9.89 0.22 5.51
CA TYR A 201 -9.24 -0.25 6.72
C TYR A 201 -7.97 0.51 7.08
N ARG A 202 -7.56 1.49 6.25
CA ARG A 202 -6.54 2.48 6.61
C ARG A 202 -7.09 3.60 7.49
N PHE A 203 -8.39 3.90 7.39
CA PHE A 203 -9.03 4.84 8.31
C PHE A 203 -9.09 4.26 9.72
N PRO A 204 -8.94 5.09 10.76
CA PRO A 204 -9.13 4.67 12.13
C PRO A 204 -10.58 4.19 12.33
N ASP A 205 -10.78 3.07 13.03
CA ASP A 205 -12.13 2.64 13.39
C ASP A 205 -12.74 3.55 14.48
N SER A 206 -14.05 3.75 14.45
CA SER A 206 -14.77 4.63 15.40
C SER A 206 -14.67 4.16 16.87
N GLU A 207 -14.52 2.86 17.12
CA GLU A 207 -14.46 2.33 18.49
C GLU A 207 -13.09 2.54 19.15
N ARG A 208 -12.01 2.17 18.45
CA ARG A 208 -10.63 2.16 19.01
C ARG A 208 -9.75 3.26 18.44
N GLY A 209 -10.14 3.92 17.35
CA GLY A 209 -9.30 4.89 16.67
C GLY A 209 -8.07 4.25 16.01
N LEU A 210 -8.15 2.99 15.58
CA LEU A 210 -7.01 2.28 15.00
C LEU A 210 -7.27 1.95 13.54
N SER A 211 -6.25 2.14 12.70
CA SER A 211 -6.24 1.49 11.39
C SER A 211 -6.08 -0.03 11.57
N HIS A 212 -6.34 -0.80 10.52
CA HIS A 212 -6.12 -2.25 10.56
C HIS A 212 -4.66 -2.58 10.89
N PHE A 213 -3.69 -1.87 10.31
CA PHE A 213 -2.28 -2.10 10.60
C PHE A 213 -1.92 -1.79 12.04
N ASP A 214 -2.42 -0.70 12.61
CA ASP A 214 -2.16 -0.38 14.01
C ASP A 214 -2.77 -1.42 14.95
N HIS A 215 -4.00 -1.84 14.66
CA HIS A 215 -4.69 -2.88 15.42
C HIS A 215 -3.89 -4.18 15.45
N ILE A 216 -3.46 -4.69 14.28
CA ILE A 216 -2.71 -5.94 14.22
C ILE A 216 -1.29 -5.81 14.77
N ILE A 217 -0.66 -4.63 14.68
CA ILE A 217 0.62 -4.35 15.36
C ILE A 217 0.45 -4.42 16.87
N LEU A 218 -0.57 -3.80 17.46
CA LEU A 218 -0.82 -3.84 18.89
C LEU A 218 -1.16 -5.26 19.38
N GLU A 219 -1.98 -5.99 18.63
CA GLU A 219 -2.27 -7.40 18.90
C GLU A 219 -1.00 -8.27 18.86
N ALA A 220 -0.12 -8.03 17.89
CA ALA A 220 1.17 -8.73 17.80
C ALA A 220 2.11 -8.32 18.95
N ALA A 221 2.13 -7.05 19.35
CA ALA A 221 2.92 -6.55 20.48
C ALA A 221 2.50 -7.20 21.81
N LYS A 222 1.19 -7.38 22.02
CA LYS A 222 0.64 -8.12 23.17
C LYS A 222 1.09 -9.58 23.20
N LYS A 223 1.22 -10.24 22.03
CA LYS A 223 1.60 -11.66 21.90
C LYS A 223 3.11 -11.89 21.93
N HIS A 224 3.90 -10.90 21.53
CA HIS A 224 5.34 -11.01 21.35
C HIS A 224 6.09 -9.86 22.06
N PRO A 225 5.93 -9.72 23.39
CA PRO A 225 6.55 -8.64 24.15
C PRO A 225 8.07 -8.64 23.98
N SER A 226 8.66 -7.45 23.98
CA SER A 226 10.10 -7.21 23.84
C SER A 226 10.75 -7.72 22.54
N ASN A 227 9.98 -8.15 21.52
CA ASN A 227 10.55 -8.67 20.27
C ASN A 227 9.92 -8.00 19.03
N THR A 228 10.40 -6.80 18.71
CA THR A 228 9.91 -5.98 17.58
C THR A 228 10.02 -6.70 16.24
N ALA A 229 11.11 -7.44 16.01
CA ALA A 229 11.27 -8.21 14.79
C ALA A 229 10.18 -9.28 14.63
N ARG A 230 9.84 -9.97 15.73
CA ARG A 230 8.77 -10.97 15.73
C ARG A 230 7.38 -10.34 15.58
N ILE A 231 7.17 -9.14 16.15
CA ILE A 231 5.93 -8.36 16.00
C ILE A 231 5.71 -8.04 14.51
N ILE A 232 6.68 -7.39 13.86
CA ILE A 232 6.57 -7.01 12.44
C ILE A 232 6.46 -8.26 11.55
N GLY A 233 7.25 -9.30 11.81
CA GLY A 233 7.14 -10.56 11.09
C GLY A 233 5.78 -11.24 11.24
N ALA A 234 5.14 -11.14 12.42
CA ALA A 234 3.78 -11.66 12.64
C ALA A 234 2.73 -10.88 11.85
N VAL A 235 2.89 -9.55 11.74
CA VAL A 235 2.01 -8.68 10.94
C VAL A 235 2.13 -8.99 9.45
N LEU A 236 3.36 -9.08 8.93
CA LEU A 236 3.59 -9.48 7.52
C LEU A 236 2.99 -10.85 7.22
N ALA A 237 3.22 -11.83 8.11
CA ALA A 237 2.66 -13.16 7.95
C ALA A 237 1.14 -13.18 8.05
N HIS A 238 0.51 -12.24 8.78
CA HIS A 238 -0.94 -12.09 8.83
C HIS A 238 -1.50 -11.62 7.48
N SER A 239 -0.90 -10.59 6.87
CA SER A 239 -1.28 -10.08 5.55
C SER A 239 -1.06 -11.11 4.43
N MET A 240 -0.09 -12.02 4.59
CA MET A 240 0.24 -13.06 3.60
C MET A 240 -0.50 -14.39 3.79
N ARG A 241 -1.51 -14.50 4.67
CA ARG A 241 -2.29 -15.75 4.81
C ARG A 241 -3.17 -15.98 3.57
N SER A 242 -2.54 -16.45 2.50
CA SER A 242 -3.14 -16.91 1.27
C SER A 242 -3.94 -18.19 1.54
N GLY A 243 -5.25 -18.04 1.73
CA GLY A 243 -6.15 -19.17 1.96
C GLY A 243 -7.50 -18.83 2.57
N CYS A 244 -7.68 -17.61 3.09
CA CYS A 244 -8.97 -17.14 3.59
C CYS A 244 -9.54 -16.14 2.58
N GLU A 245 -10.48 -16.58 1.73
CA GLU A 245 -11.20 -15.71 0.79
C GLU A 245 -12.00 -14.59 1.47
N GLU A 246 -12.11 -14.62 2.81
CA GLU A 246 -13.03 -13.78 3.60
C GLU A 246 -12.42 -12.51 4.19
N SER A 247 -11.08 -12.34 4.24
CA SER A 247 -10.49 -11.15 4.89
C SER A 247 -10.06 -10.12 3.86
N ILE A 248 -10.96 -9.21 3.50
CA ILE A 248 -10.71 -8.15 2.52
C ILE A 248 -9.50 -7.25 2.85
N HIS A 249 -9.02 -7.24 4.10
CA HIS A 249 -7.85 -6.47 4.51
C HIS A 249 -6.52 -7.13 4.11
N THR A 250 -6.51 -8.43 3.78
CA THR A 250 -5.27 -9.15 3.41
C THR A 250 -4.78 -8.83 2.01
N LEU A 251 -5.58 -8.12 1.21
CA LEU A 251 -5.15 -7.63 -0.10
C LEU A 251 -4.23 -6.40 0.01
N ASP A 252 -4.20 -5.74 1.17
CA ASP A 252 -3.29 -4.64 1.41
C ASP A 252 -1.99 -5.14 2.04
N THR A 253 -0.94 -5.19 1.22
CA THR A 253 0.40 -5.61 1.64
C THR A 253 1.36 -4.44 1.59
N VAL A 254 2.09 -4.24 2.68
CA VAL A 254 3.11 -3.20 2.84
C VAL A 254 4.41 -3.79 3.38
N GLY A 255 5.51 -3.06 3.15
CA GLY A 255 6.84 -3.46 3.64
C GLY A 255 6.99 -3.33 5.16
N ASP A 256 7.97 -4.06 5.68
CA ASP A 256 8.40 -4.05 7.08
C ASP A 256 8.78 -2.65 7.58
N ILE A 257 9.46 -1.85 6.76
CA ILE A 257 9.87 -0.48 7.11
C ILE A 257 8.64 0.40 7.39
N TYR A 258 7.59 0.31 6.55
CA TYR A 258 6.35 1.07 6.79
C TYR A 258 5.65 0.61 8.08
N LEU A 259 5.55 -0.70 8.31
CA LEU A 259 4.97 -1.24 9.55
C LEU A 259 5.77 -0.83 10.78
N PHE A 260 7.10 -0.77 10.66
CA PHE A 260 7.95 -0.32 11.74
C PHE A 260 7.79 1.18 12.00
N ASN A 261 7.61 2.00 10.96
CA ASN A 261 7.22 3.41 11.10
C ASN A 261 5.89 3.56 11.87
N ARG A 262 4.84 2.78 11.52
CA ARG A 262 3.56 2.76 12.26
C ARG A 262 3.76 2.46 13.74
N LEU A 263 4.54 1.41 14.02
CA LEU A 263 4.88 0.99 15.37
C LEU A 263 5.59 2.12 16.14
N LYS A 264 6.61 2.76 15.55
CA LYS A 264 7.31 3.89 16.17
C LYS A 264 6.40 5.10 16.38
N ASN A 265 5.48 5.38 15.47
CA ASN A 265 4.49 6.46 15.64
C ASN A 265 3.60 6.20 16.86
N MET A 266 3.15 4.96 17.09
CA MET A 266 2.37 4.59 18.28
C MET A 266 3.15 4.62 19.61
N ALA A 267 4.48 4.70 19.54
CA ALA A 267 5.37 4.89 20.68
C ALA A 267 5.96 6.31 20.78
N GLY A 268 5.49 7.25 19.95
CA GLY A 268 6.03 8.59 19.85
C GLY A 268 5.99 9.32 21.20
N LYS A 269 7.11 9.97 21.56
CA LYS A 269 7.23 10.73 22.81
C LYS A 269 6.33 11.98 22.87
N SER A 270 5.86 12.46 21.72
CA SER A 270 4.92 13.57 21.61
C SER A 270 3.47 13.17 21.93
N LEU A 271 3.16 11.87 21.97
CA LEU A 271 1.81 11.40 22.29
C LEU A 271 1.51 11.65 23.77
N LYS A 272 0.30 12.16 24.06
CA LYS A 272 -0.19 12.34 25.44
C LYS A 272 -0.31 10.99 26.16
N LYS A 273 -0.76 9.96 25.43
CA LYS A 273 -0.94 8.59 25.91
C LYS A 273 -0.39 7.60 24.86
N PRO A 274 0.92 7.29 24.85
CA PRO A 274 1.50 6.33 23.92
C PRO A 274 0.86 4.93 24.07
N LEU A 275 0.64 4.25 22.95
CA LEU A 275 0.07 2.89 22.93
C LEU A 275 1.16 1.82 23.09
N LEU A 276 2.37 2.15 22.67
CA LEU A 276 3.56 1.31 22.76
C LEU A 276 4.69 2.03 23.49
N SER A 277 5.61 1.28 24.07
CA SER A 277 6.85 1.76 24.67
C SER A 277 8.03 1.04 24.02
N LEU A 278 9.03 1.80 23.59
CA LEU A 278 10.26 1.27 22.99
C LEU A 278 11.46 1.53 23.92
N ASN A 279 12.42 0.59 23.95
CA ASN A 279 13.70 0.83 24.62
C ASN A 279 14.55 1.90 23.91
N VAL A 280 14.49 1.96 22.58
CA VAL A 280 15.20 2.89 21.72
C VAL A 280 14.29 3.31 20.55
N MET A 281 14.34 4.59 20.17
CA MET A 281 13.54 5.13 19.05
C MET A 281 14.30 5.06 17.72
N ASP A 282 15.61 5.34 17.73
CA ASP A 282 16.40 5.58 16.50
C ASP A 282 17.32 4.41 16.15
N ASP A 283 16.95 3.20 16.52
CA ASP A 283 17.69 1.98 16.18
C ASP A 283 16.92 1.11 15.17
N ASN A 284 17.60 0.11 14.65
CA ASN A 284 17.04 -0.88 13.75
C ASN A 284 16.03 -1.80 14.46
N LEU A 285 15.23 -2.47 13.63
CA LEU A 285 14.15 -3.35 14.04
C LEU A 285 14.60 -4.52 14.94
N ARG A 286 15.84 -5.00 14.83
CA ARG A 286 16.35 -6.13 15.63
C ARG A 286 16.76 -5.72 17.05
N ASN A 287 17.25 -4.49 17.22
CA ASN A 287 17.69 -3.97 18.52
C ASN A 287 16.57 -3.30 19.32
N THR A 288 15.50 -2.92 18.63
CA THR A 288 14.32 -2.33 19.24
C THR A 288 13.51 -3.40 19.99
N LYS A 289 13.15 -3.13 21.23
CA LYS A 289 12.26 -3.91 22.09
C LYS A 289 10.99 -3.11 22.30
N THR A 290 9.84 -3.73 22.01
CA THR A 290 8.52 -3.10 22.06
C THR A 290 7.69 -3.74 23.17
N GLU A 291 7.07 -2.91 24.00
CA GLU A 291 6.06 -3.31 24.97
C GLU A 291 4.76 -2.55 24.72
N ILE A 292 3.61 -3.22 24.91
CA ILE A 292 2.32 -2.54 24.91
C ILE A 292 2.11 -1.82 26.23
N THR A 293 1.64 -0.58 26.19
CA THR A 293 1.36 0.19 27.41
C THR A 293 0.01 -0.21 28.01
N GLU A 294 -0.26 0.20 29.27
CA GLU A 294 -1.59 0.04 29.87
C GLU A 294 -2.66 0.74 29.02
N PHE A 295 -2.34 1.92 28.46
CA PHE A 295 -3.25 2.61 27.56
C PHE A 295 -3.48 1.83 26.26
N GLY A 296 -2.42 1.29 25.64
CA GLY A 296 -2.54 0.45 24.44
C GLY A 296 -3.41 -0.79 24.67
N LEU A 297 -3.32 -1.43 25.85
CA LEU A 297 -4.19 -2.54 26.23
C LEU A 297 -5.66 -2.12 26.35
N LYS A 298 -5.94 -0.94 26.93
CA LYS A 298 -7.30 -0.41 27.05
C LYS A 298 -7.90 0.00 25.70
N VAL A 299 -7.09 0.56 24.80
CA VAL A 299 -7.49 0.84 23.41
C VAL A 299 -7.83 -0.46 22.67
N LEU A 300 -6.96 -1.49 22.74
CA LEU A 300 -7.25 -2.80 22.14
C LEU A 300 -8.57 -3.39 22.64
N ALA A 301 -8.86 -3.21 23.94
CA ALA A 301 -10.09 -3.67 24.57
C ALA A 301 -11.33 -2.83 24.23
N GLY A 302 -11.23 -1.79 23.39
CA GLY A 302 -12.36 -0.92 23.03
C GLY A 302 -12.78 0.07 24.12
N GLN A 303 -11.94 0.28 25.13
CA GLN A 303 -12.27 1.18 26.25
C GLN A 303 -11.92 2.65 25.99
N TYR A 304 -11.01 2.90 25.04
CA TYR A 304 -10.57 4.23 24.65
C TYR A 304 -10.33 4.26 23.14
N ASN A 305 -10.52 5.44 22.55
CA ASN A 305 -10.17 5.72 21.17
C ASN A 305 -8.79 6.41 21.12
N ALA A 306 -7.87 5.85 20.33
CA ALA A 306 -6.48 6.31 20.22
C ALA A 306 -6.37 7.71 19.60
N VAL A 307 -7.18 7.98 18.57
CA VAL A 307 -7.21 9.29 17.88
C VAL A 307 -7.80 10.34 18.81
N GLN A 308 -8.86 10.04 19.55
CA GLN A 308 -9.41 10.98 20.54
C GLN A 308 -8.40 11.32 21.64
N ALA A 309 -7.56 10.37 22.04
CA ALA A 309 -6.57 10.61 23.10
C ALA A 309 -5.32 11.36 22.61
N ASN A 310 -4.89 11.14 21.36
CA ASN A 310 -3.57 11.56 20.89
C ASN A 310 -3.58 12.41 19.61
N GLY A 311 -4.73 12.56 18.96
CA GLY A 311 -4.83 13.04 17.59
C GLY A 311 -4.37 12.00 16.56
N ILE A 312 -4.45 12.41 15.30
CA ILE A 312 -3.92 11.73 14.11
C ILE A 312 -3.34 12.77 13.15
N GLU A 313 -2.23 12.40 12.52
CA GLU A 313 -1.66 13.02 11.33
C GLU A 313 -1.23 11.85 10.44
N ASP A 314 -1.96 11.62 9.35
CA ASP A 314 -1.76 10.47 8.47
C ASP A 314 -2.44 10.71 7.11
N TRP A 315 -2.18 9.81 6.16
CA TRP A 315 -2.79 9.86 4.83
C TRP A 315 -3.48 8.56 4.48
N VAL A 316 -4.68 8.70 3.89
CA VAL A 316 -5.35 7.61 3.18
C VAL A 316 -5.62 8.07 1.76
N ALA A 317 -4.76 7.64 0.82
CA ALA A 317 -4.76 8.16 -0.54
C ALA A 317 -4.65 9.70 -0.52
N GLY A 318 -5.52 10.45 -1.18
CA GLY A 318 -5.54 11.92 -1.18
C GLY A 318 -6.14 12.56 0.06
N ILE A 319 -6.63 11.76 1.02
CA ILE A 319 -7.34 12.26 2.20
C ILE A 319 -6.33 12.43 3.35
N HIS A 320 -6.14 13.67 3.77
CA HIS A 320 -5.30 14.01 4.91
C HIS A 320 -6.08 13.91 6.21
N LEU A 321 -5.71 12.96 7.07
CA LEU A 321 -6.28 12.81 8.40
C LEU A 321 -5.50 13.71 9.36
N ASP A 322 -5.97 14.95 9.52
CA ASP A 322 -5.33 15.97 10.35
C ASP A 322 -6.26 16.44 11.48
N SER A 323 -6.09 15.80 12.64
CA SER A 323 -6.85 16.13 13.85
C SER A 323 -6.65 17.54 14.38
N SER A 324 -5.61 18.28 13.93
CA SER A 324 -5.43 19.68 14.35
C SER A 324 -6.55 20.60 13.83
N LYS A 325 -7.33 20.12 12.86
CA LYS A 325 -8.54 20.78 12.33
C LYS A 325 -9.78 20.55 13.20
N GLY A 326 -9.68 19.76 14.26
CA GLY A 326 -10.78 19.47 15.21
C GLY A 326 -11.74 18.37 14.75
N GLU A 327 -11.48 17.71 13.62
CA GLU A 327 -12.27 16.60 13.09
C GLU A 327 -11.39 15.61 12.31
N ALA A 328 -11.82 14.36 12.22
CA ALA A 328 -11.20 13.36 11.34
C ALA A 328 -12.23 12.34 10.85
N TRP A 329 -11.88 11.66 9.76
CA TRP A 329 -12.67 10.56 9.22
C TRP A 329 -12.40 9.25 9.95
N PHE A 330 -13.47 8.63 10.47
CA PHE A 330 -13.47 7.33 11.10
C PHE A 330 -14.27 6.31 10.30
N ARG A 331 -13.86 5.04 10.38
CA ARG A 331 -14.60 3.93 9.80
C ARG A 331 -15.60 3.34 10.80
N GLN A 332 -16.82 3.10 10.34
CA GLN A 332 -17.84 2.34 11.04
C GLN A 332 -18.45 1.29 10.09
N GLY A 333 -17.98 0.04 10.20
CA GLY A 333 -18.28 -0.99 9.20
C GLY A 333 -17.74 -0.59 7.82
N ASP A 334 -18.62 -0.49 6.83
CA ASP A 334 -18.32 -0.08 5.44
C ASP A 334 -18.62 1.40 5.18
N LYS A 335 -18.77 2.22 6.23
CA LYS A 335 -19.03 3.65 6.14
C LYS A 335 -17.87 4.45 6.72
N LEU A 336 -17.69 5.67 6.21
CA LEU A 336 -16.82 6.68 6.78
C LEU A 336 -17.68 7.79 7.38
N MET A 337 -17.34 8.20 8.59
CA MET A 337 -18.02 9.22 9.38
C MET A 337 -17.01 10.29 9.75
N LEU A 338 -17.36 11.55 9.54
CA LEU A 338 -16.57 12.67 10.04
C LEU A 338 -16.96 12.89 11.51
N GLU A 339 -16.00 12.78 12.41
CA GLU A 339 -16.23 12.95 13.85
C GLU A 339 -15.31 14.04 14.40
N SER A 340 -15.82 14.80 15.37
CA SER A 340 -15.03 15.80 16.09
C SER A 340 -13.98 15.14 16.99
N ILE A 341 -12.84 15.80 17.15
CA ILE A 341 -11.75 15.39 18.03
C ILE A 341 -11.61 16.46 19.12
N ASP A 342 -11.74 16.01 20.38
CA ASP A 342 -11.76 16.87 21.58
C ASP A 342 -10.38 17.36 22.06
#